data_AF-A0A9Q1EX56-F1
#
_entry.id   AF-A0A9Q1EX56-F1
#
_cell.length_a   1.000
_cell.length_b   1.000
_cell.length_c   1.000
_cell.angle_alpha   90.00
_cell.angle_beta   90.00
_cell.angle_gamma   90.00
#
_symmetry.space_group_name_H-M   'P 1'
#
loop_
_entity.id
_entity.type
_entity.pdbx_description
1 polymer ?
#
loop_
_entity_poly.entity_id
_entity_poly.type
_entity_poly.pdbx_seq_one_letter_code
_entity_poly.pdbx_strand_id
1 'polypeptide(L)'
;MCRSGADAADSSDEDEATLSECFLLLMHNVMQEFDSAIRKLENESATLLDAHGVMSRLRSQLISRRADRFYGSKTKQAFRKLSAREQTEFATLANRFFEKAVLYLEANFDFEGPVMANASCLRLSGPMEWDALQRLADKLALGIDEDKLYQDYTVLNAVFKSIPEELEPDKKWAFLFKKEKEATELLKVVSFLLSVPVSNAYAERVFSHMEDVWSDKRNRTAADRVQSECCIRVRQCIQKGRAADRVQSECNCVRVRRGAGDCA
;
A
#
# COMPACT_ATOMS: atom_id res chain seq x y z
N MET A 1 13.12 -70.61 -14.39
CA MET A 1 12.61 -70.40 -13.02
C MET A 1 13.81 -70.01 -12.17
N CYS A 2 14.20 -68.73 -12.16
CA CYS A 2 13.68 -67.63 -11.34
C CYS A 2 14.19 -67.66 -9.89
N ARG A 3 14.83 -66.54 -9.49
CA ARG A 3 14.97 -65.96 -8.13
C ARG A 3 16.02 -66.65 -7.22
N SER A 4 16.88 -65.96 -6.45
CA SER A 4 17.00 -64.60 -5.92
C SER A 4 18.46 -64.42 -5.45
N GLY A 5 19.07 -63.26 -5.25
CA GLY A 5 18.63 -61.87 -5.30
C GLY A 5 19.86 -61.01 -4.98
N ALA A 6 20.15 -60.05 -5.85
CA ALA A 6 21.01 -58.91 -5.59
C ALA A 6 20.12 -57.68 -5.49
N ASP A 7 20.53 -56.75 -4.63
CA ASP A 7 20.18 -55.33 -4.59
C ASP A 7 18.72 -54.95 -4.31
N ALA A 8 18.51 -54.39 -3.13
CA ALA A 8 18.13 -52.98 -3.02
C ALA A 8 18.27 -52.59 -1.54
N ALA A 9 19.35 -51.88 -1.22
CA ALA A 9 19.35 -50.98 -0.07
C ALA A 9 18.30 -49.91 -0.38
N ASP A 10 17.13 -50.06 0.22
CA ASP A 10 16.09 -49.04 0.23
C ASP A 10 16.59 -47.90 1.13
N SER A 11 17.39 -47.00 0.56
CA SER A 11 17.67 -45.70 1.14
C SER A 11 16.38 -44.89 1.07
N SER A 12 15.55 -45.05 2.10
CA SER A 12 14.55 -44.04 2.42
C SER A 12 15.30 -42.77 2.83
N ASP A 13 15.65 -41.96 1.84
CA ASP A 13 15.88 -40.53 2.02
C ASP A 13 14.53 -39.92 2.43
N GLU A 14 14.12 -40.18 3.68
CA GLU A 14 13.17 -39.32 4.36
C GLU A 14 13.86 -37.96 4.44
N ASP A 15 13.43 -37.00 3.61
CA ASP A 15 13.92 -35.63 3.64
C ASP A 15 13.90 -35.11 5.09
N GLU A 16 15.05 -35.22 5.77
CA GLU A 16 15.31 -34.66 7.10
C GLU A 16 15.22 -33.15 6.91
N ALA A 17 14.09 -32.58 7.33
CA ALA A 17 13.91 -31.14 7.22
C ALA A 17 14.97 -30.46 8.09
N THR A 18 15.80 -29.64 7.46
CA THR A 18 16.91 -28.99 8.17
C THR A 18 16.45 -27.72 8.87
N LEU A 19 17.20 -27.30 9.90
CA LEU A 19 16.99 -26.01 10.56
C LEU A 19 17.00 -24.85 9.53
N SER A 20 17.89 -24.91 8.55
CA SER A 20 18.00 -23.94 7.46
C SER A 20 16.74 -23.90 6.60
N GLU A 21 16.16 -25.05 6.27
CA GLU A 21 14.92 -25.13 5.50
C GLU A 21 13.76 -24.47 6.26
N CYS A 22 13.65 -24.69 7.57
CA CYS A 22 12.65 -24.02 8.41
C CYS A 22 12.77 -22.49 8.34
N PHE A 23 13.99 -21.94 8.34
CA PHE A 23 14.21 -20.50 8.19
C PHE A 23 13.83 -20.00 6.80
N LEU A 24 14.16 -20.73 5.74
CA LEU A 24 13.76 -20.36 4.38
C LEU A 24 12.23 -20.32 4.24
N LEU A 25 11.53 -21.31 4.80
CA LEU A 25 10.07 -21.37 4.80
C LEU A 25 9.44 -20.24 5.63
N LEU A 26 10.02 -19.90 6.78
CA LEU A 26 9.64 -18.73 7.57
C LEU A 26 9.79 -17.45 6.77
N MET A 27 10.97 -17.23 6.17
CA MET A 27 11.27 -16.03 5.40
C MET A 27 10.32 -15.90 4.22
N HIS A 28 10.08 -17.00 3.48
CA HIS A 28 9.12 -17.00 2.39
C HIS A 28 7.70 -16.61 2.85
N ASN A 29 7.25 -17.10 4.01
CA ASN A 29 5.94 -16.74 4.53
C ASN A 29 5.86 -15.28 4.98
N VAL A 30 6.86 -14.79 5.71
CA VAL A 30 6.82 -13.41 6.22
C VAL A 30 7.06 -12.39 5.11
N MET A 31 7.92 -12.69 4.14
CA MET A 31 8.18 -11.80 3.01
C MET A 31 6.92 -11.50 2.19
N GLN A 32 5.98 -12.45 2.08
CA GLN A 32 4.70 -12.21 1.39
C GLN A 32 3.89 -11.07 2.04
N GLU A 33 4.07 -10.83 3.33
CA GLU A 33 3.34 -9.82 4.08
C GLU A 33 3.94 -8.43 3.86
N PHE A 34 5.28 -8.37 3.83
CA PHE A 34 6.00 -7.16 3.40
C PHE A 34 5.69 -6.84 1.93
N ASP A 35 5.77 -7.81 1.03
CA ASP A 35 5.45 -7.63 -0.40
C ASP A 35 4.01 -7.15 -0.59
N SER A 36 3.05 -7.70 0.17
CA SER A 36 1.66 -7.23 0.14
C SER A 36 1.51 -5.77 0.59
N ALA A 37 2.27 -5.34 1.60
CA ALA A 37 2.26 -3.95 2.05
C ALA A 37 2.93 -3.02 1.02
N ILE A 38 4.10 -3.39 0.51
CA ILE A 38 4.86 -2.65 -0.50
C ILE A 38 4.00 -2.42 -1.74
N ARG A 39 3.42 -3.48 -2.32
CA ARG A 39 2.56 -3.37 -3.51
C ARG A 39 1.37 -2.44 -3.31
N LYS A 40 0.83 -2.35 -2.09
CA LYS A 40 -0.27 -1.42 -1.80
C LYS A 40 0.20 0.03 -1.75
N LEU A 41 1.37 0.29 -1.19
CA LEU A 41 1.95 1.64 -1.09
C LEU A 41 2.52 2.13 -2.43
N GLU A 42 2.96 1.22 -3.29
CA GLU A 42 3.48 1.51 -4.63
C GLU A 42 2.39 1.57 -5.70
N ASN A 43 1.14 1.25 -5.35
CA ASN A 43 0.02 1.37 -6.28
C ASN A 43 -0.13 2.82 -6.74
N GLU A 44 -0.45 3.02 -8.02
CA GLU A 44 -0.64 4.34 -8.61
C GLU A 44 -1.79 5.14 -7.99
N SER A 45 -2.79 4.45 -7.42
CA SER A 45 -3.90 5.08 -6.71
C SER A 45 -3.67 5.25 -5.21
N ALA A 46 -2.51 4.82 -4.68
CA ALA A 46 -2.23 4.91 -3.26
C ALA A 46 -2.07 6.38 -2.84
N THR A 47 -2.81 6.76 -1.80
CA THR A 47 -2.75 8.11 -1.24
C THR A 47 -2.24 8.08 0.20
N LEU A 48 -1.83 9.24 0.72
CA LEU A 48 -1.36 9.34 2.10
C LEU A 48 -2.42 8.86 3.11
N LEU A 49 -3.70 8.89 2.71
CA LEU A 49 -4.84 8.41 3.48
C LEU A 49 -4.80 6.89 3.74
N ASP A 50 -4.08 6.14 2.90
CA ASP A 50 -3.97 4.68 2.96
C ASP A 50 -2.73 4.22 3.76
N ALA A 51 -1.72 5.07 3.86
CA ALA A 51 -0.40 4.72 4.40
C ALA A 51 -0.47 4.18 5.83
N HIS A 52 -1.14 4.91 6.73
CA HIS A 52 -1.26 4.51 8.14
C HIS A 52 -1.98 3.18 8.31
N GLY A 53 -3.06 2.94 7.55
CA GLY A 53 -3.81 1.69 7.60
C GLY A 53 -3.00 0.50 7.10
N VAL A 54 -2.25 0.65 6.01
CA VAL A 54 -1.37 -0.41 5.47
C VAL A 54 -0.25 -0.74 6.46
N MET A 55 0.43 0.28 6.99
CA MET A 55 1.53 0.09 7.94
C MET A 55 1.05 -0.50 9.26
N SER A 56 -0.08 -0.02 9.79
CA SER A 56 -0.66 -0.52 11.05
C SER A 56 -1.10 -1.98 10.93
N ARG A 57 -1.60 -2.38 9.76
CA ARG A 57 -1.93 -3.78 9.47
C ARG A 57 -0.68 -4.64 9.46
N LEU A 58 0.39 -4.23 8.77
CA LEU A 58 1.65 -4.98 8.72
C LEU A 58 2.24 -5.16 10.14
N ARG A 59 2.32 -4.06 10.91
CA ARG A 59 2.78 -4.09 12.31
C ARG A 59 1.95 -5.06 13.15
N SER A 60 0.63 -4.93 13.12
CA SER A 60 -0.29 -5.80 13.87
C SER A 60 -0.11 -7.28 13.47
N GLN A 61 0.03 -7.58 12.19
CA GLN A 61 0.23 -8.94 11.71
C GLN A 61 1.55 -9.54 12.21
N LEU A 62 2.65 -8.78 12.26
CA LEU A 62 3.92 -9.27 12.82
C LEU A 62 3.83 -9.49 14.33
N ILE A 63 3.15 -8.59 15.07
CA ILE A 63 2.92 -8.72 16.50
C ILE A 63 2.07 -9.97 16.81
N SER A 64 0.94 -10.15 16.13
CA SER A 64 0.07 -11.32 16.33
C SER A 64 0.80 -12.62 16.00
N ARG A 65 1.54 -12.67 14.88
CA ARG A 65 2.34 -13.86 14.53
C ARG A 65 3.37 -14.21 15.60
N ARG A 66 4.04 -13.21 16.16
CA ARG A 66 5.00 -13.40 17.27
C ARG A 66 4.29 -13.96 18.51
N ALA A 67 3.17 -13.36 18.91
CA ALA A 67 2.41 -13.76 20.07
C ALA A 67 1.89 -15.21 19.96
N ASP A 68 1.34 -15.55 18.80
CA ASP A 68 0.77 -16.87 18.51
C ASP A 68 1.82 -17.92 18.11
N ARG A 69 3.10 -17.52 17.99
CA ARG A 69 4.20 -18.35 17.45
C ARG A 69 3.84 -18.97 16.09
N PHE A 70 3.20 -18.18 15.24
CA PHE A 70 2.76 -18.60 13.92
C PHE A 70 3.83 -18.31 12.86
N TYR A 71 4.41 -19.37 12.29
CA TYR A 71 5.51 -19.29 11.31
C TYR A 71 5.12 -19.64 9.87
N GLY A 72 3.83 -19.94 9.65
CA GLY A 72 3.31 -20.50 8.40
C GLY A 72 3.14 -22.03 8.45
N SER A 73 2.23 -22.55 7.63
CA SER A 73 1.85 -23.96 7.62
C SER A 73 3.00 -24.88 7.20
N LYS A 74 3.73 -24.52 6.13
CA LYS A 74 4.90 -25.27 5.65
C LYS A 74 6.03 -25.29 6.69
N THR A 75 6.33 -24.13 7.27
CA THR A 75 7.31 -24.01 8.36
C THR A 75 6.92 -24.87 9.55
N LYS A 76 5.63 -24.92 9.92
CA LYS A 76 5.13 -25.77 11.02
C LYS A 76 5.28 -27.26 10.72
N GLN A 77 5.17 -27.69 9.46
CA GLN A 77 5.40 -29.07 9.06
C GLN A 77 6.87 -29.45 9.15
N ALA A 78 7.77 -28.60 8.63
CA ALA A 78 9.22 -28.79 8.73
C ALA A 78 9.71 -28.74 10.19
N PHE A 79 9.19 -27.79 10.98
CA PHE A 79 9.53 -27.61 12.40
C PHE A 79 9.26 -28.85 13.24
N ARG A 80 8.20 -29.61 12.93
CA ARG A 80 7.86 -30.85 13.66
C ARG A 80 8.86 -31.98 13.45
N LYS A 81 9.64 -31.94 12.37
CA LYS A 81 10.65 -32.94 12.04
C LYS A 81 12.01 -32.66 12.69
N LEU A 82 12.22 -31.44 13.19
CA LEU A 82 13.47 -31.02 13.84
C LEU A 82 13.67 -31.67 15.22
N SER A 83 14.93 -31.78 15.65
CA SER A 83 15.25 -32.16 17.03
C SER A 83 14.79 -31.09 18.05
N ALA A 84 14.60 -31.47 19.31
CA ALA A 84 14.16 -30.53 20.36
C ALA A 84 15.11 -29.33 20.55
N ARG A 85 16.43 -29.55 20.35
CA ARG A 85 17.44 -28.50 20.39
C ARG A 85 17.24 -27.49 19.25
N GLU A 86 17.10 -27.99 18.02
CA GLU A 86 16.90 -27.14 16.83
C GLU A 86 15.56 -26.41 16.86
N GLN A 87 14.51 -27.04 17.37
CA GLN A 87 13.21 -26.39 17.58
C GLN A 87 13.33 -25.19 18.53
N THR A 88 14.10 -25.33 19.62
CA THR A 88 14.33 -24.25 20.59
C THR A 88 15.16 -23.12 19.97
N GLU A 89 16.19 -23.48 19.23
CA GLU A 89 17.05 -22.54 18.51
C GLU A 89 16.25 -21.75 17.46
N PHE A 90 15.47 -22.45 16.63
CA PHE A 90 14.58 -21.85 15.65
C PHE A 90 13.59 -20.88 16.29
N ALA A 91 12.87 -21.31 17.34
CA ALA A 91 11.87 -20.48 18.00
C ALA A 91 12.48 -19.20 18.59
N THR A 92 13.68 -19.30 19.18
CA THR A 92 14.40 -18.15 19.74
C THR A 92 14.78 -17.15 18.65
N LEU A 93 15.34 -17.62 17.54
CA LEU A 93 15.75 -16.77 16.44
C LEU A 93 14.54 -16.18 15.69
N ALA A 94 13.49 -16.95 15.46
CA ALA A 94 12.25 -16.48 14.84
C ALA A 94 11.57 -15.39 15.69
N ASN A 95 11.52 -15.56 17.02
CA ASN A 95 11.00 -14.54 17.93
C ASN A 95 11.82 -13.24 17.84
N ARG A 96 13.16 -13.36 17.85
CA ARG A 96 14.07 -12.21 17.71
C ARG A 96 13.91 -11.51 16.35
N PHE A 97 13.64 -12.27 15.29
CA PHE A 97 13.36 -11.71 13.97
C PHE A 97 12.10 -10.85 13.99
N PHE A 98 10.97 -11.36 14.51
CA PHE A 98 9.73 -10.57 14.58
C PHE A 98 9.89 -9.32 15.44
N GLU A 99 10.58 -9.44 16.58
CA GLU A 99 10.90 -8.31 17.43
C GLU A 99 11.69 -7.23 16.69
N LYS A 100 12.77 -7.61 16.01
CA LYS A 100 13.57 -6.66 15.21
C LYS A 100 12.78 -6.06 14.05
N ALA A 101 11.93 -6.84 13.40
CA ALA A 101 11.10 -6.36 12.30
C ALA A 101 10.10 -5.29 12.78
N VAL A 102 9.44 -5.52 13.92
CA VAL A 102 8.51 -4.55 14.52
C VAL A 102 9.27 -3.29 14.96
N LEU A 103 10.41 -3.44 15.65
CA LEU A 103 11.25 -2.31 16.06
C LEU A 103 11.73 -1.49 14.87
N TYR A 104 12.08 -2.14 13.76
CA TYR A 104 12.45 -1.46 12.53
C TYR A 104 11.28 -0.63 11.99
N LEU A 105 10.07 -1.19 11.95
CA LEU A 105 8.89 -0.43 11.50
C LEU A 105 8.63 0.77 12.41
N GLU A 106 8.65 0.58 13.73
CA GLU A 106 8.38 1.64 14.71
C GLU A 106 9.44 2.76 14.70
N ALA A 107 10.69 2.43 14.35
CA ALA A 107 11.75 3.43 14.21
C ALA A 107 11.66 4.24 12.91
N ASN A 108 11.05 3.69 11.86
CA ASN A 108 11.03 4.29 10.51
C ASN A 108 9.64 4.79 10.08
N PHE A 109 8.59 4.48 10.83
CA PHE A 109 7.24 4.93 10.56
C PHE A 109 6.58 5.46 11.83
N ASP A 110 5.99 6.64 11.71
CA ASP A 110 5.33 7.30 12.81
C ASP A 110 3.91 6.75 13.01
N PHE A 111 3.80 5.66 13.80
CA PHE A 111 2.51 5.03 14.11
C PHE A 111 1.65 5.85 15.06
N GLU A 112 2.29 6.65 15.92
CA GLU A 112 1.65 7.56 16.87
C GLU A 112 1.41 8.95 16.24
N GLY A 113 2.03 9.15 15.08
CA GLY A 113 1.98 10.31 14.22
C GLY A 113 0.56 10.75 13.92
N PRO A 114 0.19 11.94 14.37
CA PRO A 114 -1.21 12.25 14.41
C PRO A 114 -1.73 12.72 13.05
N VAL A 115 -0.88 13.11 12.10
CA VAL A 115 -1.31 13.54 10.77
C VAL A 115 -1.86 12.35 9.96
N MET A 116 -1.07 11.29 9.75
CA MET A 116 -1.49 10.17 8.92
C MET A 116 -2.61 9.34 9.56
N ALA A 117 -2.61 9.22 10.89
CA ALA A 117 -3.70 8.56 11.61
C ALA A 117 -5.04 9.30 11.43
N ASN A 118 -5.03 10.64 11.56
CA ASN A 118 -6.25 11.44 11.41
C ASN A 118 -6.63 11.70 9.95
N ALA A 119 -5.70 11.59 9.00
CA ALA A 119 -5.99 11.78 7.57
C ALA A 119 -7.01 10.76 7.02
N SER A 120 -7.15 9.60 7.67
CA SER A 120 -8.12 8.57 7.29
C SER A 120 -9.58 9.07 7.24
N CYS A 121 -9.93 10.12 7.98
CA CYS A 121 -11.27 10.72 7.93
C CYS A 121 -11.62 11.30 6.55
N LEU A 122 -10.61 11.63 5.74
CA LEU A 122 -10.80 12.15 4.38
C LEU A 122 -11.06 11.05 3.33
N ARG A 123 -11.10 9.76 3.70
CA ARG A 123 -11.44 8.68 2.75
C ARG A 123 -12.92 8.71 2.32
N LEU A 124 -13.78 9.40 3.07
CA LEU A 124 -15.22 9.49 2.81
C LEU A 124 -15.87 8.09 2.66
N SER A 125 -15.45 7.14 3.50
CA SER A 125 -16.07 5.80 3.60
C SER A 125 -17.35 5.81 4.45
N GLY A 126 -17.62 6.91 5.13
CA GLY A 126 -18.81 7.18 5.93
C GLY A 126 -18.89 8.68 6.20
N PRO A 127 -19.95 9.15 6.90
CA PRO A 127 -20.08 10.55 7.28
C PRO A 127 -18.83 10.98 8.05
N MET A 128 -18.21 12.09 7.64
CA MET A 128 -17.06 12.62 8.34
C MET A 128 -17.53 13.34 9.60
N GLU A 129 -16.83 13.13 10.72
CA GLU A 129 -17.07 13.85 11.96
C GLU A 129 -16.25 15.15 12.00
N TRP A 130 -16.86 16.23 12.48
CA TRP A 130 -16.20 17.53 12.64
C TRP A 130 -14.93 17.42 13.49
N ASP A 131 -15.01 16.76 14.65
CA ASP A 131 -13.87 16.65 15.57
C ASP A 131 -12.65 15.97 14.91
N ALA A 132 -12.88 15.04 13.98
CA ALA A 132 -11.81 14.40 13.24
C ALA A 132 -11.14 15.36 12.23
N LEU A 133 -11.94 16.14 11.51
CA LEU A 133 -11.46 17.16 10.59
C LEU A 133 -10.71 18.29 11.30
N GLN A 134 -11.25 18.78 12.42
CA GLN A 134 -10.62 19.83 13.23
C GLN A 134 -9.25 19.36 13.75
N ARG A 135 -9.19 18.17 14.38
CA ARG A 135 -7.93 17.58 14.85
C ARG A 135 -6.89 17.44 13.75
N LEU A 136 -7.31 17.16 12.52
CA LEU A 136 -6.42 17.07 11.36
C LEU A 136 -5.93 18.46 10.95
N ALA A 137 -6.82 19.43 10.81
CA ALA A 137 -6.51 20.80 10.42
C ALA A 137 -5.50 21.46 11.39
N ASP A 138 -5.70 21.30 12.70
CA ASP A 138 -4.81 21.82 13.74
C ASP A 138 -3.36 21.34 13.59
N LYS A 139 -3.18 20.11 13.09
CA LYS A 139 -1.87 19.45 12.96
C LYS A 139 -1.15 19.77 11.66
N LEU A 140 -1.88 20.19 10.64
CA LEU A 140 -1.31 20.47 9.33
C LEU A 140 -0.63 21.84 9.25
N ALA A 141 -0.87 22.72 10.23
CA ALA A 141 -0.26 24.07 10.30
C ALA A 141 -0.39 24.88 8.99
N LEU A 142 -1.51 24.73 8.28
CA LEU A 142 -1.74 25.33 6.95
C LEU A 142 -2.34 26.74 6.98
N GLY A 143 -2.51 27.35 8.16
CA GLY A 143 -3.17 28.66 8.31
C GLY A 143 -4.62 28.62 7.82
N ILE A 144 -5.38 27.62 8.30
CA ILE A 144 -6.78 27.40 7.93
C ILE A 144 -7.68 28.30 8.77
N ASP A 145 -8.66 28.91 8.13
CA ASP A 145 -9.75 29.64 8.80
C ASP A 145 -10.79 28.63 9.30
N GLU A 146 -10.88 28.43 10.62
CA GLU A 146 -11.73 27.42 11.25
C GLU A 146 -13.22 27.64 10.97
N ASP A 147 -13.67 28.91 10.98
CA ASP A 147 -15.08 29.25 10.73
C ASP A 147 -15.48 28.91 9.29
N LYS A 148 -14.60 29.20 8.33
CA LYS A 148 -14.80 28.81 6.93
C LYS A 148 -14.68 27.30 6.73
N LEU A 149 -13.75 26.64 7.41
CA LEU A 149 -13.63 25.19 7.37
C LEU A 149 -14.91 24.50 7.88
N TYR A 150 -15.54 25.05 8.92
CA TYR A 150 -16.82 24.55 9.41
C TYR A 150 -17.94 24.75 8.37
N GLN A 151 -17.97 25.90 7.70
CA GLN A 151 -18.91 26.13 6.59
C GLN A 151 -18.71 25.08 5.49
N ASP A 152 -17.47 24.86 5.04
CA ASP A 152 -17.13 23.85 4.04
C ASP A 152 -17.57 22.44 4.48
N TYR A 153 -17.40 22.11 5.76
CA TYR A 153 -17.84 20.85 6.36
C TYR A 153 -19.37 20.69 6.31
N THR A 154 -20.13 21.74 6.60
CA THR A 154 -21.60 21.67 6.52
C THR A 154 -22.08 21.44 5.08
N VAL A 155 -21.43 22.08 4.10
CA VAL A 155 -21.69 21.86 2.68
C VAL A 155 -21.39 20.41 2.29
N LEU A 156 -20.23 19.89 2.69
CA LEU A 156 -19.87 18.49 2.46
C LEU A 156 -20.94 17.53 3.00
N ASN A 157 -21.39 17.72 4.24
CA ASN A 157 -22.40 16.83 4.83
C ASN A 157 -23.75 16.89 4.10
N ALA A 158 -24.14 18.06 3.59
CA ALA A 158 -25.35 18.20 2.78
C ALA A 158 -25.25 17.42 1.46
N VAL A 159 -24.07 17.40 0.83
CA VAL A 159 -23.86 16.76 -0.47
C VAL A 159 -23.27 15.34 -0.38
N PHE A 160 -22.94 14.86 0.82
CA PHE A 160 -22.27 13.57 1.06
C PHE A 160 -22.99 12.40 0.39
N LYS A 161 -24.33 12.34 0.51
CA LYS A 161 -25.17 11.31 -0.11
C LYS A 161 -25.17 11.33 -1.64
N SER A 162 -24.73 12.43 -2.25
CA SER A 162 -24.64 12.58 -3.71
C SER A 162 -23.28 12.14 -4.28
N ILE A 163 -22.31 11.84 -3.41
CA ILE A 163 -20.98 11.37 -3.81
C ILE A 163 -21.08 9.87 -4.11
N PRO A 164 -20.67 9.41 -5.30
CA PRO A 164 -20.67 7.97 -5.61
C PRO A 164 -19.72 7.20 -4.69
N GLU A 165 -20.18 6.08 -4.14
CA GLU A 165 -19.44 5.32 -3.13
C GLU A 165 -18.26 4.55 -3.74
N GLU A 166 -18.40 4.12 -5.00
CA GLU A 166 -17.44 3.29 -5.74
C GLU A 166 -16.21 4.06 -6.23
N LEU A 167 -16.16 5.38 -6.03
CA LEU A 167 -15.03 6.21 -6.43
C LEU A 167 -13.88 6.12 -5.43
N GLU A 168 -12.67 6.14 -5.96
CA GLU A 168 -11.46 6.33 -5.16
C GLU A 168 -11.49 7.70 -4.44
N PRO A 169 -10.81 7.84 -3.27
CA PRO A 169 -10.88 9.05 -2.46
C PRO A 169 -10.56 10.34 -3.22
N ASP A 170 -9.51 10.33 -4.04
CA ASP A 170 -9.10 11.46 -4.89
C ASP A 170 -10.22 11.88 -5.87
N LYS A 171 -10.90 10.90 -6.46
CA LYS A 171 -12.02 11.11 -7.40
C LYS A 171 -13.27 11.62 -6.69
N LYS A 172 -13.53 11.18 -5.45
CA LYS A 172 -14.62 11.71 -4.60
C LYS A 172 -14.43 13.20 -4.31
N TRP A 173 -13.22 13.59 -3.89
CA TRP A 173 -12.88 14.99 -3.65
C TRP A 173 -12.93 15.83 -4.91
N ALA A 174 -12.41 15.31 -6.04
CA ALA A 174 -12.51 16.00 -7.32
C ALA A 174 -13.96 16.21 -7.79
N PHE A 175 -14.87 15.28 -7.48
CA PHE A 175 -16.30 15.45 -7.76
C PHE A 175 -16.93 16.54 -6.89
N LEU A 176 -16.60 16.57 -5.59
CA LEU A 176 -17.06 17.60 -4.66
C LEU A 176 -16.65 18.99 -5.13
N PHE A 177 -15.36 19.23 -5.34
CA PHE A 177 -14.85 20.57 -5.69
C PHE A 177 -15.24 21.04 -7.10
N LYS A 178 -15.70 20.13 -7.97
CA LYS A 178 -16.32 20.51 -9.25
C LYS A 178 -17.70 21.13 -9.07
N LYS A 179 -18.46 20.65 -8.08
CA LYS A 179 -19.81 21.16 -7.75
C LYS A 179 -19.71 22.37 -6.83
N GLU A 180 -18.94 22.25 -5.76
CA GLU A 180 -18.81 23.22 -4.69
C GLU A 180 -17.46 23.95 -4.80
N LYS A 181 -17.45 25.04 -5.55
CA LYS A 181 -16.22 25.84 -5.78
C LYS A 181 -15.85 26.73 -4.60
N GLU A 182 -16.79 26.95 -3.68
CA GLU A 182 -16.61 27.83 -2.53
C GLU A 182 -15.95 27.13 -1.34
N ALA A 183 -15.82 25.79 -1.39
CA ALA A 183 -15.20 24.96 -0.34
C ALA A 183 -13.66 25.09 -0.30
N THR A 184 -13.17 26.30 -0.04
CA THR A 184 -11.77 26.69 -0.22
C THR A 184 -10.83 26.19 0.87
N GLU A 185 -11.26 26.16 2.13
CA GLU A 185 -10.41 25.72 3.25
C GLU A 185 -10.30 24.19 3.27
N LEU A 186 -11.41 23.50 3.02
CA LEU A 186 -11.41 22.05 2.86
C LEU A 186 -10.56 21.62 1.65
N LEU A 187 -10.59 22.39 0.56
CA LEU A 187 -9.70 22.16 -0.58
C LEU A 187 -8.23 22.29 -0.19
N LYS A 188 -7.83 23.26 0.65
CA LYS A 188 -6.44 23.37 1.11
C LYS A 188 -5.99 22.13 1.87
N VAL A 189 -6.80 21.65 2.83
CA VAL A 189 -6.50 20.44 3.62
C VAL A 189 -6.33 19.22 2.71
N VAL A 190 -7.33 18.98 1.86
CA VAL A 190 -7.36 17.80 0.99
C VAL A 190 -6.25 17.86 -0.06
N SER A 191 -6.04 19.01 -0.70
CA SER A 191 -5.01 19.17 -1.72
C SER A 191 -3.61 19.01 -1.15
N PHE A 192 -3.35 19.52 0.06
CA PHE A 192 -2.07 19.32 0.73
C PHE A 192 -1.79 17.82 0.93
N LEU A 193 -2.71 17.10 1.59
CA LEU A 193 -2.52 15.68 1.90
C LEU A 193 -2.43 14.80 0.66
N LEU A 194 -3.24 15.05 -0.37
CA LEU A 194 -3.22 14.27 -1.62
C LEU A 194 -2.04 14.63 -2.53
N SER A 195 -1.37 15.77 -2.29
CA SER A 195 -0.16 16.16 -3.04
C SER A 195 1.11 15.45 -2.56
N VAL A 196 1.09 14.89 -1.34
CA VAL A 196 2.23 14.18 -0.77
C VAL A 196 2.23 12.73 -1.29
N PRO A 197 3.26 12.31 -2.04
CA PRO A 197 3.35 10.93 -2.50
C PRO A 197 3.61 9.98 -1.32
N VAL A 198 2.98 8.80 -1.37
CA VAL A 198 3.12 7.77 -0.32
C VAL A 198 4.46 7.04 -0.39
N SER A 199 5.02 6.94 -1.59
CA SER A 199 6.24 6.19 -1.88
C SER A 199 7.15 6.97 -2.83
N ASN A 200 8.45 6.73 -2.68
CA ASN A 200 9.47 7.18 -3.61
C ASN A 200 9.35 6.49 -5.00
N ALA A 201 8.56 5.43 -5.13
CA ALA A 201 8.32 4.73 -6.40
C ALA A 201 7.86 5.68 -7.53
N TYR A 202 7.21 6.80 -7.20
CA TYR A 202 6.91 7.83 -8.19
C TYR A 202 8.19 8.50 -8.72
N ALA A 203 9.09 8.92 -7.82
CA ALA A 203 10.38 9.53 -8.19
C ALA A 203 11.31 8.52 -8.88
N GLU A 204 11.33 7.26 -8.45
CA GLU A 204 12.12 6.20 -9.08
C GLU A 204 11.69 5.93 -10.52
N ARG A 205 10.39 5.98 -10.83
CA ARG A 205 9.91 5.92 -12.22
C ARG A 205 10.41 7.09 -13.06
N VAL A 206 10.47 8.30 -12.48
CA VAL A 206 11.07 9.47 -13.14
C VAL A 206 12.56 9.24 -13.38
N PHE A 207 13.29 8.71 -12.40
CA PHE A 207 14.72 8.40 -12.53
C PHE A 207 15.00 7.32 -13.57
N SER A 208 14.18 6.27 -13.64
CA SER A 208 14.27 5.25 -14.69
C SER A 208 14.08 5.85 -16.08
N HIS A 209 13.12 6.78 -16.24
CA HIS A 209 12.99 7.54 -17.48
C HIS A 209 14.18 8.47 -17.76
N MET A 210 14.77 9.06 -16.73
CA MET A 210 15.99 9.86 -16.86
C MET A 210 17.17 9.02 -17.33
N GLU A 211 17.38 7.83 -16.78
CA GLU A 211 18.48 6.93 -17.18
C GLU A 211 18.37 6.46 -18.64
N ASP A 212 17.15 6.24 -19.15
CA ASP A 212 16.92 5.92 -20.56
C ASP A 212 17.32 7.09 -21.49
N VAL A 213 17.03 8.32 -21.08
CA VAL A 213 17.36 9.55 -21.84
C VAL A 213 18.84 9.92 -21.67
N TRP A 214 19.39 9.68 -20.49
CA TRP A 214 20.71 10.11 -20.04
C TRP A 214 21.53 8.91 -19.59
N SER A 215 22.17 8.27 -20.58
CA SER A 215 23.24 7.30 -20.34
C SER A 215 24.53 7.80 -20.98
N ASP A 216 25.65 7.63 -20.25
CA ASP A 216 27.01 8.02 -20.66
C ASP A 216 27.42 7.44 -22.03
N LYS A 217 26.75 6.35 -22.46
CA LYS A 217 27.02 5.64 -23.71
C LYS A 217 26.26 6.17 -24.93
N ARG A 218 25.13 6.89 -24.75
CA ARG A 218 24.25 7.25 -25.88
C ARG A 218 24.14 8.75 -26.15
N ASN A 219 24.13 9.61 -25.13
CA ASN A 219 23.79 11.03 -25.32
C ASN A 219 24.46 11.93 -24.26
N ARG A 220 25.53 12.65 -24.64
CA ARG A 220 26.09 13.80 -23.88
C ARG A 220 25.18 15.03 -24.01
N THR A 221 23.90 14.87 -23.70
CA THR A 221 22.93 15.96 -23.80
C THR A 221 23.06 16.87 -22.57
N ALA A 222 22.98 18.19 -22.76
CA ALA A 222 22.97 19.14 -21.66
C ALA A 222 21.80 18.87 -20.69
N ALA A 223 22.04 19.06 -19.39
CA ALA A 223 21.09 18.74 -18.32
C ALA A 223 19.71 19.38 -18.54
N ASP A 224 19.64 20.63 -19.00
CA ASP A 224 18.39 21.34 -19.26
C ASP A 224 17.49 20.64 -20.28
N ARG A 225 18.10 20.03 -21.31
CA ARG A 225 17.35 19.29 -22.33
C ARG A 225 16.82 17.97 -21.79
N VAL A 226 17.64 17.25 -21.01
CA VAL A 226 17.22 16.02 -20.32
C VAL A 226 16.05 16.32 -19.39
N GLN A 227 16.15 17.39 -18.60
CA GLN A 227 15.07 17.84 -17.72
C GLN A 227 13.79 18.15 -18.50
N SER A 228 13.89 18.90 -19.62
CA SER A 228 12.73 19.24 -20.44
C SER A 228 12.06 18.01 -21.05
N GLU A 229 12.84 17.03 -21.52
CA GLU A 229 12.33 15.78 -22.08
C GLU A 229 11.65 14.92 -21.01
N CYS A 230 12.28 14.79 -19.83
CA CYS A 230 11.68 14.10 -18.69
C CYS A 230 10.37 14.74 -18.26
N CYS A 231 10.28 16.08 -18.19
CA CYS A 231 9.02 16.77 -17.91
C CYS A 231 7.93 16.44 -18.94
N ILE A 232 8.26 16.35 -20.22
CA ILE A 232 7.30 15.99 -21.28
C ILE A 232 6.86 14.54 -21.12
N ARG A 233 7.80 13.59 -20.92
CA ARG A 233 7.48 12.16 -20.76
C ARG A 233 6.60 11.92 -19.52
N VAL A 234 6.92 12.54 -18.39
CA VAL A 234 6.11 12.45 -17.16
C VAL A 234 4.71 13.00 -17.39
N ARG A 235 4.56 14.16 -18.05
CA ARG A 235 3.24 14.71 -18.40
C ARG A 235 2.45 13.78 -19.31
N GLN A 236 3.09 13.15 -20.29
CA GLN A 236 2.45 12.17 -21.17
C GLN A 236 2.00 10.93 -20.41
N CYS A 237 2.80 10.41 -19.46
CA CYS A 237 2.41 9.29 -18.60
C CYS A 237 1.19 9.65 -17.74
N ILE A 238 1.17 10.85 -17.13
CA ILE A 238 0.01 11.34 -16.36
C ILE A 238 -1.23 11.45 -17.25
N GLN A 239 -1.10 11.96 -18.48
CA GLN A 239 -2.23 12.08 -19.41
C GLN A 239 -2.73 10.73 -19.90
N LYS A 240 -1.84 9.77 -20.18
CA LYS A 240 -2.20 8.40 -20.58
C LYS A 240 -2.87 7.63 -19.44
N GLY A 241 -2.41 7.79 -18.20
CA GLY A 241 -3.09 7.26 -17.00
C GLY A 241 -4.52 7.80 -16.87
N ARG A 242 -4.71 9.12 -17.04
CA ARG A 242 -6.05 9.73 -17.08
C ARG A 242 -6.94 9.20 -18.21
N ALA A 243 -6.36 8.84 -19.37
CA ALA A 243 -7.10 8.27 -20.49
C ALA A 243 -7.48 6.80 -20.23
N ALA A 244 -6.61 6.00 -19.63
CA ALA A 244 -6.88 4.62 -19.24
C ALA A 244 -8.00 4.54 -18.19
N ASP A 245 -7.97 5.40 -17.17
CA ASP A 245 -9.04 5.52 -16.17
C ASP A 245 -10.38 5.94 -16.77
N ARG A 246 -10.34 6.82 -17.79
CA ARG A 246 -11.55 7.24 -18.51
C ARG A 246 -12.16 6.09 -19.31
N VAL A 247 -11.34 5.32 -20.03
CA VAL A 247 -11.79 4.13 -20.77
C VAL A 247 -12.32 3.05 -19.82
N GLN A 248 -11.67 2.82 -18.67
CA GLN A 248 -12.14 1.86 -17.67
C GLN A 248 -13.48 2.30 -17.02
N SER A 249 -13.64 3.60 -16.73
CA SER A 249 -14.90 4.16 -16.22
C SER A 249 -16.04 4.09 -17.25
N GLU A 250 -15.74 4.35 -18.53
CA GLU A 250 -16.70 4.24 -19.63
C GLU A 250 -17.07 2.77 -19.90
N CYS A 251 -16.11 1.83 -19.80
CA CYS A 251 -16.37 0.40 -19.88
C CYS A 251 -17.22 -0.12 -18.71
N ASN A 252 -17.00 0.36 -17.49
CA ASN A 252 -17.83 0.00 -16.32
C ASN A 252 -19.25 0.59 -16.41
N CYS A 253 -19.41 1.83 -16.89
CA CYS A 253 -20.73 2.40 -17.17
C CYS A 253 -21.50 1.64 -18.27
N VAL A 254 -20.81 1.14 -19.30
CA VAL A 254 -21.43 0.32 -20.36
C VAL A 254 -21.85 -1.06 -19.84
N ARG A 255 -21.11 -1.65 -18.89
CA ARG A 255 -21.46 -2.94 -18.28
C ARG A 255 -22.68 -2.84 -17.35
N VAL A 256 -22.79 -1.78 -16.55
CA VAL A 256 -23.96 -1.54 -15.69
C VAL A 256 -25.23 -1.30 -16.51
N ARG A 257 -25.13 -0.61 -17.66
CA ARG A 257 -26.29 -0.42 -18.56
C ARG A 257 -26.73 -1.68 -19.31
N ARG A 258 -25.85 -2.65 -19.53
CA ARG A 258 -26.21 -3.93 -20.15
C ARG A 258 -26.81 -4.95 -19.17
N GLY A 259 -26.61 -4.78 -17.86
CA GLY A 259 -27.20 -5.65 -16.84
C GLY A 259 -28.62 -5.29 -16.41
N ALA A 260 -29.11 -4.10 -16.75
CA ALA A 260 -30.45 -3.62 -16.37
C ALA A 260 -31.49 -3.74 -17.51
N GLY A 261 -31.14 -4.39 -18.62
CA GLY A 261 -31.97 -4.48 -19.84
C GLY A 261 -32.68 -5.82 -20.08
N ASP A 262 -32.35 -6.88 -19.33
CA ASP A 262 -32.90 -8.21 -19.57
C ASP A 262 -33.67 -8.71 -18.32
N CYS A 263 -34.81 -8.09 -18.05
CA CYS A 263 -35.91 -8.64 -17.24
C CYS A 263 -37.19 -7.88 -17.60
N ALA A 264 -37.76 -8.21 -18.76
CA ALA A 264 -39.15 -7.98 -19.12
C ALA A 264 -39.65 -9.17 -19.93
#